data_AF-A0A537JD74-F1
#
_entry.id   AF-A0A537JD74-F1
#
_cell.length_a   1.000
_cell.length_b   1.000
_cell.length_c   1.000
_cell.angle_alpha   90.00
_cell.angle_beta   90.00
_cell.angle_gamma   90.00
#
_symmetry.space_group_name_H-M   'P 1'
#
loop_
_entity.id
_entity.type
_entity.pdbx_description
1 polymer ?
#
loop_
_entity_poly.entity_id
_entity_poly.type
_entity_poly.pdbx_seq_one_letter_code
_entity_poly.pdbx_strand_id
1 'polypeptide(L)'
;MKAIDLYPYWRDNRALLAQVAGVLRDEDLDFRPRPELRSAGDVLRHVITSEEYWWRGGIQGEPYDKWRPPDWDRLGDEEKAEHRRRRFPTVKSILQGMEAAHAPVEEFLTGLDAADLCLKRRATWGEENTLRWMCWHLVEHDQHHRAQIYTRLRMLGHQPPQIWPRPQVMSRSPAVRWQGGEVAISDIVPFWKQVNAQLRDAVGRLSDADLTFSPAPGRPTIHDLILHIFIWEDFLIRQNLGHQMGTASGKIQGWFWKSEVPELAKNVGPTFPTVGSLLEAMDAVHASTRAFIEGFPPSDLGRTLETPSGPETVHHTLWYAREHTIHHRAQLFFRMRLAGRVPPEI
;
A
#
# COMPACT_ATOMS: atom_id res chain seq x y z
N MET A 1 15.63 2.30 20.74
CA MET A 1 15.07 1.50 19.61
C MET A 1 15.75 1.89 18.30
N LYS A 2 15.96 0.94 17.36
CA LYS A 2 16.46 1.28 16.01
C LYS A 2 15.30 1.63 15.08
N ALA A 3 15.57 2.43 14.04
CA ALA A 3 14.53 2.87 13.11
C ALA A 3 13.83 1.68 12.44
N ILE A 4 14.57 0.62 12.08
CA ILE A 4 14.00 -0.60 11.51
C ILE A 4 12.94 -1.27 12.41
N ASP A 5 13.01 -1.10 13.74
CA ASP A 5 12.02 -1.64 14.68
C ASP A 5 10.66 -0.93 14.58
N LEU A 6 10.61 0.27 13.98
CA LEU A 6 9.37 1.00 13.68
C LEU A 6 8.75 0.61 12.33
N TYR A 7 9.48 -0.18 11.54
CA TYR A 7 9.01 -0.73 10.27
C TYR A 7 9.06 -2.27 10.32
N PRO A 8 8.32 -2.93 11.24
CA PRO A 8 8.44 -4.37 11.48
C PRO A 8 8.26 -5.26 10.25
N TYR A 9 7.50 -4.77 9.27
CA TYR A 9 7.17 -5.49 8.05
C TYR A 9 7.96 -5.00 6.84
N TRP A 10 9.03 -4.22 7.06
CA TRP A 10 9.90 -3.69 6.01
C TRP A 10 10.40 -4.81 5.09
N ARG A 11 11.01 -5.84 5.68
CA ARG A 11 11.50 -7.03 4.97
C ARG A 11 10.37 -7.83 4.35
N ASP A 12 9.30 -8.08 5.10
CA ASP A 12 8.18 -8.89 4.63
C ASP A 12 7.47 -8.25 3.42
N ASN A 13 7.29 -6.93 3.45
CA ASN A 13 6.67 -6.16 2.37
C ASN A 13 7.42 -6.35 1.04
N ARG A 14 8.75 -6.31 1.10
CA ARG A 14 9.63 -6.43 -0.07
C ARG A 14 9.86 -7.87 -0.49
N ALA A 15 9.99 -8.79 0.45
CA ALA A 15 10.00 -10.22 0.16
C ALA A 15 8.72 -10.62 -0.59
N LEU A 16 7.56 -10.11 -0.18
CA LEU A 16 6.30 -10.37 -0.88
C LEU A 16 6.28 -9.74 -2.28
N LEU A 17 6.77 -8.51 -2.47
CA LEU A 17 6.89 -7.91 -3.80
C LEU A 17 7.81 -8.75 -4.71
N ALA A 18 8.95 -9.23 -4.20
CA ALA A 18 9.85 -10.11 -4.93
C ALA A 18 9.19 -11.46 -5.29
N GLN A 19 8.45 -12.07 -4.36
CA GLN A 19 7.67 -13.29 -4.64
C GLN A 19 6.64 -13.05 -5.75
N VAL A 20 5.93 -11.92 -5.72
CA VAL A 20 4.94 -11.53 -6.71
C VAL A 20 5.59 -11.31 -8.08
N ALA A 21 6.72 -10.61 -8.13
CA ALA A 21 7.48 -10.43 -9.35
C ALA A 21 8.01 -11.75 -9.91
N GLY A 22 8.42 -12.68 -9.03
CA GLY A 22 8.92 -14.00 -9.40
C GLY A 22 7.89 -14.97 -9.98
N VAL A 23 6.58 -14.65 -9.92
CA VAL A 23 5.54 -15.42 -10.62
C VAL A 23 5.54 -15.11 -12.13
N LEU A 24 5.99 -13.92 -12.53
CA LEU A 24 6.05 -13.54 -13.94
C LEU A 24 7.12 -14.35 -14.69
N ARG A 25 6.85 -14.60 -15.97
CA ARG A 25 7.84 -15.05 -16.95
C ARG A 25 8.39 -13.82 -17.69
N ASP A 26 9.54 -13.97 -18.35
CA ASP A 26 10.15 -12.86 -19.10
C ASP A 26 9.20 -12.29 -20.17
N GLU A 27 8.41 -13.14 -20.83
CA GLU A 27 7.38 -12.72 -21.79
C GLU A 27 6.24 -11.90 -21.17
N ASP A 28 5.97 -12.09 -19.87
CA ASP A 28 4.91 -11.34 -19.17
C ASP A 28 5.34 -9.90 -18.86
N LEU A 29 6.64 -9.57 -18.96
CA LEU A 29 7.16 -8.22 -18.68
C LEU A 29 6.65 -7.17 -19.65
N ASP A 30 6.34 -7.56 -20.88
CA ASP A 30 5.79 -6.67 -21.91
C ASP A 30 4.25 -6.57 -21.85
N PHE A 31 3.61 -7.34 -20.97
CA PHE A 31 2.16 -7.31 -20.81
C PHE A 31 1.67 -5.91 -20.43
N ARG A 32 0.86 -5.35 -21.32
CA ARG A 32 0.16 -4.08 -21.14
C ARG A 32 -1.35 -4.33 -21.10
N PRO A 33 -2.03 -3.98 -19.99
CA PRO A 33 -3.49 -4.03 -19.89
C PRO A 33 -4.20 -3.20 -20.97
N ARG A 34 -3.56 -2.08 -21.36
CA ARG A 34 -3.90 -1.24 -22.52
C ARG A 34 -2.62 -0.61 -23.09
N PRO A 35 -2.55 -0.30 -24.40
CA PRO A 35 -1.32 0.20 -25.03
C PRO A 35 -0.69 1.41 -24.33
N GLU A 36 -1.52 2.34 -23.86
CA GLU A 36 -1.13 3.59 -23.20
C GLU A 36 -0.65 3.40 -21.74
N LEU A 37 -0.90 2.23 -21.14
CA LEU A 37 -0.49 1.95 -19.76
C LEU A 37 0.90 1.31 -19.71
N ARG A 38 1.60 1.54 -18.59
CA ARG A 38 2.88 0.88 -18.30
C ARG A 38 2.73 -0.64 -18.28
N SER A 39 3.70 -1.33 -18.89
CA SER A 39 3.76 -2.80 -18.83
C SER A 39 4.05 -3.31 -17.41
N ALA A 40 3.89 -4.61 -17.18
CA ALA A 40 4.28 -5.23 -15.91
C ALA A 40 5.76 -4.95 -15.58
N GLY A 41 6.65 -5.12 -16.56
CA GLY A 41 8.07 -4.84 -16.41
C GLY A 41 8.37 -3.36 -16.20
N ASP A 42 7.67 -2.45 -16.88
CA ASP A 42 7.84 -1.00 -16.67
C ASP A 42 7.48 -0.58 -15.23
N VAL A 43 6.44 -1.19 -14.63
CA VAL A 43 6.07 -0.96 -13.23
C VAL A 43 7.14 -1.48 -12.27
N LEU A 44 7.63 -2.71 -12.46
CA LEU A 44 8.67 -3.29 -11.60
C LEU A 44 9.99 -2.50 -11.66
N ARG A 45 10.40 -2.08 -12.86
CA ARG A 45 11.59 -1.23 -13.05
C ARG A 45 11.41 0.16 -12.44
N HIS A 46 10.18 0.69 -12.45
CA HIS A 46 9.86 1.92 -11.75
C HIS A 46 10.02 1.77 -10.24
N VAL A 47 9.65 0.65 -9.64
CA VAL A 47 9.89 0.38 -8.21
C VAL A 47 11.39 0.48 -7.89
N ILE A 48 12.23 -0.28 -8.60
CA ILE A 48 13.68 -0.28 -8.40
C ILE A 48 14.26 1.14 -8.50
N THR A 49 13.95 1.83 -9.59
CA THR A 49 14.52 3.17 -9.84
C THR A 49 13.94 4.26 -8.95
N SER A 50 12.76 4.07 -8.35
CA SER A 50 12.20 4.98 -7.35
C SER A 50 12.88 4.81 -6.00
N GLU A 51 13.19 3.58 -5.60
CA GLU A 51 13.97 3.33 -4.38
C GLU A 51 15.38 3.93 -4.49
N GLU A 52 16.05 3.74 -5.63
CA GLU A 52 17.34 4.41 -5.90
C GLU A 52 17.23 5.93 -5.89
N TYR A 53 16.14 6.47 -6.45
CA TYR A 53 15.89 7.91 -6.49
C TYR A 53 15.77 8.51 -5.10
N TRP A 54 14.98 7.87 -4.23
CA TRP A 54 14.78 8.32 -2.86
C TRP A 54 16.00 8.06 -1.98
N TRP A 55 16.70 6.96 -2.17
CA TRP A 55 17.95 6.68 -1.45
C TRP A 55 19.03 7.71 -1.79
N ARG A 56 19.41 7.81 -3.07
CA ARG A 56 20.52 8.67 -3.50
C ARG A 56 20.15 10.14 -3.48
N GLY A 57 19.06 10.49 -4.15
CA GLY A 57 18.66 11.88 -4.30
C GLY A 57 17.94 12.43 -3.07
N GLY A 58 17.13 11.62 -2.38
CA GLY A 58 16.33 12.05 -1.23
C GLY A 58 17.09 11.99 0.11
N ILE A 59 17.54 10.78 0.50
CA ILE A 59 18.15 10.53 1.81
C ILE A 59 19.61 11.00 1.83
N GLN A 60 20.40 10.67 0.81
CA GLN A 60 21.82 11.05 0.73
C GLN A 60 22.04 12.46 0.16
N GLY A 61 21.08 13.01 -0.58
CA GLY A 61 21.22 14.31 -1.25
C GLY A 61 22.28 14.31 -2.36
N GLU A 62 22.55 13.15 -2.97
CA GLU A 62 23.53 13.01 -4.06
C GLU A 62 23.05 13.71 -5.35
N PRO A 63 23.87 14.62 -5.91
CA PRO A 63 23.60 15.22 -7.22
C PRO A 63 23.25 14.19 -8.30
N TYR A 64 22.29 14.52 -9.19
CA TYR A 64 21.77 13.59 -10.19
C TYR A 64 22.85 13.00 -11.12
N ASP A 65 23.85 13.81 -11.49
CA ASP A 65 24.94 13.44 -12.38
C ASP A 65 25.86 12.33 -11.81
N LYS A 66 25.78 12.04 -10.50
CA LYS A 66 26.56 10.95 -9.88
C LYS A 66 25.98 9.56 -10.08
N TRP A 67 24.69 9.45 -10.35
CA TRP A 67 23.99 8.15 -10.32
C TRP A 67 22.91 7.98 -11.38
N ARG A 68 22.64 9.02 -12.17
CA ARG A 68 21.84 8.94 -13.38
C ARG A 68 22.75 9.07 -14.61
N PRO A 69 22.32 8.54 -15.76
CA PRO A 69 22.96 8.83 -17.04
C PRO A 69 23.10 10.33 -17.28
N PRO A 70 24.15 10.77 -18.00
CA PRO A 70 24.22 12.14 -18.50
C PRO A 70 22.93 12.54 -19.22
N ASP A 71 22.52 13.79 -19.08
CA ASP A 71 21.31 14.33 -19.71
C ASP A 71 19.99 13.63 -19.33
N TRP A 72 19.94 12.87 -18.23
CA TRP A 72 18.72 12.17 -17.80
C TRP A 72 17.48 13.07 -17.77
N ASP A 73 17.62 14.32 -17.33
CA ASP A 73 16.52 15.27 -17.23
C ASP A 73 16.00 15.73 -18.61
N ARG A 74 16.82 15.61 -19.66
CA ARG A 74 16.46 15.91 -21.05
C ARG A 74 15.80 14.73 -21.77
N LEU A 75 15.94 13.51 -21.24
CA LEU A 75 15.33 12.32 -21.83
C LEU A 75 13.80 12.34 -21.70
N GLY A 76 13.12 11.96 -22.77
CA GLY A 76 11.69 11.72 -22.77
C GLY A 76 11.31 10.46 -21.96
N ASP A 77 10.02 10.29 -21.69
CA ASP A 77 9.52 9.15 -20.91
C ASP A 77 9.84 7.79 -21.54
N GLU A 78 9.80 7.73 -22.88
CA GLU A 78 10.12 6.52 -23.64
C GLU A 78 11.60 6.17 -23.57
N GLU A 79 12.50 7.16 -23.70
CA GLU A 79 13.94 6.97 -23.58
C GLU A 79 14.33 6.54 -22.16
N LYS A 80 13.71 7.15 -21.14
CA LYS A 80 13.87 6.74 -19.73
C LYS A 80 13.37 5.31 -19.51
N ALA A 81 12.26 4.92 -20.14
CA ALA A 81 11.74 3.57 -20.07
C ALA A 81 12.67 2.56 -20.75
N GLU A 82 13.20 2.90 -21.92
CA GLU A 82 14.15 2.08 -22.66
C GLU A 82 15.46 1.88 -21.88
N HIS A 83 15.99 2.94 -21.27
CA HIS A 83 17.16 2.84 -20.39
C HIS A 83 16.92 1.84 -19.24
N ARG A 84 15.75 1.92 -18.59
CA ARG A 84 15.37 0.96 -17.53
C ARG A 84 15.24 -0.46 -18.06
N ARG A 85 14.66 -0.66 -19.26
CA ARG A 85 14.53 -1.98 -19.89
C ARG A 85 15.88 -2.62 -20.16
N ARG A 86 16.85 -1.87 -20.68
CA ARG A 86 18.22 -2.36 -20.93
C ARG A 86 18.93 -2.76 -19.65
N ARG A 87 18.72 -2.01 -18.56
CA ARG A 87 19.34 -2.32 -17.26
C ARG A 87 18.75 -3.58 -16.61
N PHE A 88 17.45 -3.83 -16.81
CA PHE A 88 16.73 -4.95 -16.20
C PHE A 88 15.88 -5.70 -17.24
N PRO A 89 16.50 -6.44 -18.19
CA PRO A 89 15.78 -7.04 -19.31
C PRO A 89 14.90 -8.23 -18.92
N THR A 90 15.24 -8.96 -17.85
CA THR A 90 14.57 -10.22 -17.44
C THR A 90 14.02 -10.14 -16.03
N VAL A 91 13.09 -11.03 -15.68
CA VAL A 91 12.55 -11.18 -14.32
C VAL A 91 13.69 -11.40 -13.34
N LYS A 92 14.67 -12.26 -13.69
CA LYS A 92 15.86 -12.48 -12.87
C LYS A 92 16.62 -11.18 -12.59
N SER A 93 16.88 -10.37 -13.61
CA SER A 93 17.59 -9.09 -13.44
C SER A 93 16.77 -8.07 -12.65
N ILE A 94 15.44 -8.10 -12.75
CA ILE A 94 14.53 -7.27 -11.94
C ILE A 94 14.62 -7.67 -10.47
N LEU A 95 14.55 -8.96 -10.15
CA LEU A 95 14.67 -9.44 -8.76
C LEU A 95 16.03 -9.07 -8.14
N GLN A 96 17.11 -9.22 -8.90
CA GLN A 96 18.44 -8.78 -8.48
C GLN A 96 18.52 -7.25 -8.29
N GLY A 97 17.87 -6.49 -9.17
CA GLY A 97 17.78 -5.03 -9.06
C GLY A 97 17.00 -4.56 -7.84
N MET A 98 15.89 -5.23 -7.51
CA MET A 98 15.10 -4.96 -6.30
C MET A 98 15.95 -5.18 -5.04
N GLU A 99 16.63 -6.32 -4.94
CA GLU A 99 17.53 -6.62 -3.81
C GLU A 99 18.65 -5.57 -3.68
N ALA A 100 19.30 -5.24 -4.79
CA ALA A 100 20.40 -4.28 -4.81
C ALA A 100 19.96 -2.84 -4.48
N ALA A 101 18.78 -2.42 -4.93
CA ALA A 101 18.22 -1.12 -4.56
C ALA A 101 17.80 -1.07 -3.10
N HIS A 102 17.38 -2.21 -2.56
CA HIS A 102 16.88 -2.31 -1.20
C HIS A 102 17.96 -2.28 -0.12
N ALA A 103 19.02 -3.05 -0.32
CA ALA A 103 20.02 -3.31 0.71
C ALA A 103 20.58 -2.05 1.41
N PRO A 104 20.91 -0.95 0.70
CA PRO A 104 21.43 0.26 1.35
C PRO A 104 20.42 0.94 2.29
N VAL A 105 19.13 0.92 1.95
CA VAL A 105 18.08 1.53 2.79
C VAL A 105 17.84 0.67 4.04
N GLU A 106 17.87 -0.65 3.90
CA GLU A 106 17.77 -1.55 5.05
C GLU A 106 18.97 -1.41 6.00
N GLU A 107 20.19 -1.38 5.46
CA GLU A 107 21.41 -1.16 6.25
C GLU A 107 21.33 0.17 7.00
N PHE A 108 20.91 1.23 6.32
CA PHE A 108 20.69 2.54 6.92
C PHE A 108 19.67 2.50 8.07
N LEU A 109 18.50 1.90 7.86
CA LEU A 109 17.46 1.78 8.91
C LEU A 109 17.88 0.90 10.08
N THR A 110 18.74 -0.09 9.84
CA THR A 110 19.30 -0.96 10.88
C THR A 110 20.29 -0.20 11.75
N GLY A 111 21.07 0.72 11.16
CA GLY A 111 22.02 1.57 11.88
C GLY A 111 21.38 2.77 12.59
N LEU A 112 20.33 3.35 12.00
CA LEU A 112 19.69 4.60 12.45
C LEU A 112 18.93 4.42 13.77
N ASP A 113 19.07 5.37 14.70
CA ASP A 113 18.24 5.40 15.90
C ASP A 113 16.83 5.89 15.58
N ALA A 114 15.81 5.30 16.21
CA ALA A 114 14.41 5.64 15.95
C ALA A 114 14.10 7.14 16.18
N ALA A 115 14.77 7.77 17.16
CA ALA A 115 14.64 9.19 17.45
C ALA A 115 15.08 10.07 16.27
N ASP A 116 16.04 9.62 15.46
CA ASP A 116 16.58 10.37 14.33
C ASP A 116 15.65 10.35 13.11
N LEU A 117 14.55 9.59 13.13
CA LEU A 117 13.55 9.64 12.05
C LEU A 117 12.89 11.03 11.94
N CYS A 118 12.97 11.87 12.98
CA CYS A 118 12.51 13.25 12.92
C CYS A 118 13.44 14.19 12.12
N LEU A 119 14.68 13.77 11.85
CA LEU A 119 15.65 14.58 11.11
C LEU A 119 15.14 14.84 9.70
N LYS A 120 15.31 16.09 9.25
CA LYS A 120 15.06 16.48 7.86
C LYS A 120 16.27 16.16 7.00
N ARG A 121 16.00 15.78 5.75
CA ARG A 121 16.98 15.70 4.66
C ARG A 121 16.50 16.58 3.53
N ARG A 122 17.43 17.37 2.99
CA ARG A 122 17.20 18.13 1.77
C ARG A 122 17.51 17.24 0.59
N ALA A 123 16.49 16.94 -0.19
CA ALA A 123 16.63 16.19 -1.42
C ALA A 123 17.37 17.01 -2.48
N THR A 124 17.91 16.31 -3.48
CA THR A 124 18.65 16.90 -4.61
C THR A 124 17.79 17.88 -5.42
N TRP A 125 16.47 17.69 -5.43
CA TRP A 125 15.49 18.57 -6.06
C TRP A 125 14.99 19.70 -5.14
N GLY A 126 15.64 19.90 -3.98
CA GLY A 126 15.47 21.07 -3.12
C GLY A 126 14.43 20.95 -2.01
N GLU A 127 13.54 19.95 -2.07
CA GLU A 127 12.55 19.67 -1.03
C GLU A 127 13.18 19.17 0.27
N GLU A 128 12.59 19.52 1.41
CA GLU A 128 13.00 19.02 2.72
C GLU A 128 11.91 18.13 3.33
N ASN A 129 12.22 16.85 3.50
CA ASN A 129 11.32 15.88 4.12
C ASN A 129 11.99 15.22 5.34
N THR A 130 11.20 14.76 6.31
CA THR A 130 11.73 13.98 7.43
C THR A 130 12.12 12.58 6.95
N LEU A 131 13.13 11.98 7.57
CA LEU A 131 13.49 10.58 7.32
C LEU A 131 12.29 9.66 7.55
N ARG A 132 11.47 9.94 8.59
CA ARG A 132 10.21 9.25 8.86
C ARG A 132 9.31 9.22 7.62
N TRP A 133 9.06 10.39 7.02
CA TRP A 133 8.19 10.51 5.86
C TRP A 133 8.78 9.78 4.64
N MET A 134 10.07 9.93 4.38
CA MET A 134 10.74 9.28 3.23
C MET A 134 10.66 7.75 3.32
N CYS A 135 10.92 7.18 4.50
CA CYS A 135 10.85 5.74 4.73
C CYS A 135 9.41 5.22 4.60
N TRP A 136 8.42 5.96 5.11
CA TRP A 136 7.01 5.62 4.94
C TRP A 136 6.57 5.66 3.47
N HIS A 137 7.00 6.67 2.75
CA HIS A 137 6.72 6.81 1.31
C HIS A 137 7.26 5.60 0.54
N LEU A 138 8.47 5.12 0.85
CA LEU A 138 9.04 3.92 0.24
C LEU A 138 8.26 2.64 0.54
N VAL A 139 7.70 2.47 1.75
CA VAL A 139 6.83 1.32 2.05
C VAL A 139 5.54 1.39 1.24
N GLU A 140 4.89 2.55 1.23
CA GLU A 140 3.62 2.73 0.53
C GLU A 140 3.76 2.61 -0.99
N HIS A 141 4.85 3.13 -1.56
CA HIS A 141 5.17 3.01 -2.98
C HIS A 141 5.25 1.54 -3.43
N ASP A 142 5.95 0.72 -2.66
CA ASP A 142 6.04 -0.72 -2.90
C ASP A 142 4.68 -1.41 -2.77
N GLN A 143 3.93 -1.13 -1.70
CA GLN A 143 2.59 -1.70 -1.48
C GLN A 143 1.66 -1.35 -2.65
N HIS A 144 1.72 -0.10 -3.12
CA HIS A 144 0.94 0.40 -4.23
C HIS A 144 1.26 -0.36 -5.53
N HIS A 145 2.54 -0.38 -5.94
CA HIS A 145 2.93 -1.01 -7.19
C HIS A 145 2.85 -2.54 -7.14
N ARG A 146 3.04 -3.15 -5.96
CA ARG A 146 2.76 -4.58 -5.75
C ARG A 146 1.31 -4.89 -6.12
N ALA A 147 0.34 -4.11 -5.65
CA ALA A 147 -1.07 -4.34 -5.96
C ALA A 147 -1.40 -4.20 -7.46
N GLN A 148 -0.70 -3.31 -8.15
CA GLN A 148 -0.79 -3.18 -9.61
C GLN A 148 -0.27 -4.43 -10.34
N ILE A 149 0.77 -5.08 -9.81
CA ILE A 149 1.29 -6.35 -10.35
C ILE A 149 0.35 -7.51 -10.02
N TYR A 150 -0.21 -7.56 -8.81
CA TYR A 150 -1.27 -8.52 -8.46
C TYR A 150 -2.42 -8.52 -9.47
N THR A 151 -2.90 -7.33 -9.83
CA THR A 151 -3.99 -7.22 -10.79
C THR A 151 -3.57 -7.76 -12.17
N ARG A 152 -2.35 -7.47 -12.62
CA ARG A 152 -1.81 -7.97 -13.89
C ARG A 152 -1.64 -9.49 -13.90
N LEU A 153 -1.11 -10.07 -12.83
CA LEU A 153 -1.01 -11.53 -12.68
C LEU A 153 -2.37 -12.20 -12.87
N ARG A 154 -3.42 -11.64 -12.25
CA ARG A 154 -4.80 -12.15 -12.41
C ARG A 154 -5.34 -12.01 -13.83
N MET A 155 -4.96 -10.95 -14.56
CA MET A 155 -5.34 -10.76 -15.96
C MET A 155 -4.62 -11.75 -16.89
N LEU A 156 -3.36 -12.06 -16.59
CA LEU A 156 -2.56 -13.07 -17.28
C LEU A 156 -2.95 -14.52 -16.93
N GLY A 157 -3.87 -14.72 -15.98
CA GLY A 157 -4.31 -16.05 -15.55
C GLY A 157 -3.40 -16.70 -14.50
N HIS A 158 -2.37 -16.00 -14.01
CA HIS A 158 -1.53 -16.49 -12.93
C HIS A 158 -2.23 -16.43 -11.57
N GLN A 159 -1.83 -17.35 -10.69
CA GLN A 159 -2.17 -17.30 -9.27
C GLN A 159 -1.07 -16.52 -8.55
N PRO A 160 -1.35 -15.30 -8.05
CA PRO A 160 -0.37 -14.57 -7.28
C PRO A 160 -0.20 -15.22 -5.88
N PRO A 161 0.93 -14.97 -5.20
CA PRO A 161 1.12 -15.39 -3.82
C PRO A 161 0.00 -14.84 -2.94
N GLN A 162 -0.28 -15.48 -1.81
CA GLN A 162 -1.16 -14.86 -0.82
C GLN A 162 -0.55 -13.55 -0.33
N ILE A 163 -1.33 -12.47 -0.30
CA ILE A 163 -0.88 -11.17 0.24
C ILE A 163 -0.64 -11.27 1.75
N TRP A 164 -1.23 -12.28 2.37
CA TRP A 164 -1.37 -12.40 3.81
C TRP A 164 -0.90 -13.76 4.34
N PRO A 165 0.36 -14.19 4.10
CA PRO A 165 0.93 -15.05 5.10
C PRO A 165 0.88 -14.24 6.40
N ARG A 166 0.25 -14.79 7.45
CA ARG A 166 0.54 -14.33 8.82
C ARG A 166 2.05 -14.07 8.86
N PRO A 167 2.50 -12.85 9.23
CA PRO A 167 3.92 -12.52 9.15
C PRO A 167 4.72 -13.70 9.68
N GLN A 168 5.77 -14.14 8.99
CA GLN A 168 6.62 -15.22 9.53
C GLN A 168 7.11 -14.86 10.95
N VAL A 169 7.02 -13.57 11.29
CA VAL A 169 7.44 -12.91 12.50
C VAL A 169 6.26 -12.46 13.39
N MET A 170 5.18 -13.23 13.53
CA MET A 170 4.17 -12.95 14.57
C MET A 170 4.75 -12.97 16.00
N SER A 171 5.89 -13.64 16.22
CA SER A 171 6.58 -13.73 17.52
C SER A 171 7.51 -12.57 17.83
N ARG A 172 7.69 -11.59 16.93
CA ARG A 172 8.58 -10.42 17.16
C ARG A 172 7.93 -9.09 16.83
N SER A 173 6.63 -8.93 17.07
CA SER A 173 6.00 -7.59 16.99
C SER A 173 6.82 -6.61 17.86
N PRO A 174 7.51 -5.62 17.28
CA PRO A 174 8.35 -4.70 18.04
C PRO A 174 7.54 -3.87 19.02
N ALA A 175 6.22 -3.81 18.84
CA ALA A 175 5.27 -3.15 19.73
C ALA A 175 5.35 -3.64 21.18
N VAL A 176 5.79 -4.89 21.42
CA VAL A 176 6.06 -5.38 22.78
C VAL A 176 7.20 -4.61 23.47
N ARG A 177 8.09 -3.99 22.69
CA ARG A 177 9.20 -3.14 23.16
C ARG A 177 8.86 -1.64 23.15
N TRP A 178 7.67 -1.24 22.69
CA TRP A 178 7.28 0.16 22.63
C TRP A 178 6.85 0.61 24.02
N GLN A 179 7.82 1.09 24.81
CA GLN A 179 7.57 1.69 26.12
C GLN A 179 7.07 3.13 25.93
N GLY A 180 6.26 3.62 26.88
CA GLY A 180 5.71 4.97 26.84
C GLY A 180 6.82 6.02 26.71
N GLY A 181 6.77 6.82 25.63
CA GLY A 181 7.70 7.93 25.37
C GLY A 181 8.49 7.83 24.06
N GLU A 182 8.67 6.64 23.48
CA GLU A 182 9.42 6.46 22.21
C GLU A 182 8.53 6.48 20.95
N VAL A 183 7.26 6.10 21.09
CA VAL A 183 6.26 6.11 20.01
C VAL A 183 4.99 6.76 20.52
N ALA A 184 4.56 7.83 19.86
CA ALA A 184 3.27 8.45 20.11
C ALA A 184 2.24 7.94 19.10
N ILE A 185 0.96 7.98 19.48
CA ILE A 185 -0.12 7.68 18.53
C ILE A 185 -0.09 8.64 17.32
N SER A 186 0.45 9.85 17.51
CA SER A 186 0.74 10.82 16.46
C SER A 186 1.85 10.39 15.49
N ASP A 187 2.63 9.35 15.79
CA ASP A 187 3.54 8.71 14.84
C ASP A 187 2.82 7.72 13.91
N ILE A 188 1.55 7.41 14.19
CA ILE A 188 0.72 6.45 13.44
C ILE A 188 -0.45 7.17 12.74
N VAL A 189 -1.11 8.12 13.42
CA VAL A 189 -2.34 8.81 12.99
C VAL A 189 -2.21 9.63 11.69
N PRO A 190 -1.16 10.45 11.46
CA PRO A 190 -1.05 11.27 10.25
C PRO A 190 -1.08 10.45 8.96
N PHE A 191 -0.60 9.20 9.02
CA PHE A 191 -0.51 8.31 7.87
C PHE A 191 -1.87 7.70 7.48
N TRP A 192 -2.75 7.46 8.45
CA TRP A 192 -4.13 7.06 8.18
C TRP A 192 -4.94 8.17 7.52
N LYS A 193 -4.72 9.41 7.95
CA LYS A 193 -5.44 10.56 7.38
C LYS A 193 -5.16 10.72 5.88
N GLN A 194 -3.91 10.58 5.45
CA GLN A 194 -3.54 10.69 4.04
C GLN A 194 -4.13 9.54 3.21
N VAL A 195 -3.96 8.29 3.65
CA VAL A 195 -4.48 7.11 2.93
C VAL A 195 -6.00 7.22 2.74
N ASN A 196 -6.73 7.55 3.80
CA ASN A 196 -8.19 7.65 3.76
C ASN A 196 -8.64 8.85 2.92
N ALA A 197 -7.92 9.98 2.97
CA ALA A 197 -8.21 11.13 2.12
C ALA A 197 -7.99 10.84 0.63
N GLN A 198 -6.90 10.15 0.27
CA GLN A 198 -6.63 9.75 -1.11
C GLN A 198 -7.64 8.73 -1.64
N LEU A 199 -8.04 7.76 -0.80
CA LEU A 199 -9.10 6.82 -1.16
C LEU A 199 -10.42 7.56 -1.39
N ARG A 200 -10.78 8.46 -0.47
CA ARG A 200 -12.01 9.26 -0.58
C ARG A 200 -12.01 10.14 -1.83
N ASP A 201 -10.91 10.82 -2.14
CA ASP A 201 -10.76 11.62 -3.38
C ASP A 201 -10.91 10.73 -4.62
N ALA A 202 -10.29 9.54 -4.63
CA ALA A 202 -10.41 8.61 -5.74
C ALA A 202 -11.86 8.16 -5.97
N VAL A 203 -12.59 7.83 -4.91
CA VAL A 203 -14.01 7.47 -5.00
C VAL A 203 -14.86 8.66 -5.44
N GLY A 204 -14.57 9.87 -4.95
CA GLY A 204 -15.28 11.09 -5.34
C GLY A 204 -15.10 11.51 -6.80
N ARG A 205 -14.08 10.98 -7.49
CA ARG A 205 -13.85 11.21 -8.92
C ARG A 205 -14.61 10.24 -9.83
N LEU A 206 -15.31 9.25 -9.27
CA LEU A 206 -16.10 8.29 -10.02
C LEU A 206 -17.52 8.81 -10.24
N SER A 207 -18.13 8.36 -11.35
CA SER A 207 -19.57 8.41 -11.57
C SER A 207 -20.23 7.09 -11.15
N ASP A 208 -21.54 7.10 -10.91
CA ASP A 208 -22.29 5.88 -10.61
C ASP A 208 -22.15 4.81 -11.71
N ALA A 209 -22.00 5.23 -12.97
CA ALA A 209 -21.76 4.32 -14.08
C ALA A 209 -20.43 3.55 -13.96
N ASP A 210 -19.39 4.21 -13.42
CA ASP A 210 -18.07 3.60 -13.26
C ASP A 210 -18.08 2.45 -12.23
N LEU A 211 -19.04 2.43 -11.31
CA LEU A 211 -19.14 1.41 -10.25
C LEU A 211 -19.24 -0.02 -10.82
N THR A 212 -19.86 -0.18 -11.99
CA THR A 212 -20.05 -1.47 -12.65
C THR A 212 -18.81 -1.96 -13.41
N PHE A 213 -17.77 -1.13 -13.55
CA PHE A 213 -16.57 -1.49 -14.29
C PHE A 213 -15.81 -2.64 -13.62
N SER A 214 -15.45 -3.67 -14.40
CA SER A 214 -14.60 -4.77 -13.98
C SER A 214 -13.40 -4.91 -14.93
N PRO A 215 -12.18 -5.20 -14.41
CA PRO A 215 -10.97 -5.28 -15.24
C PRO A 215 -10.93 -6.50 -16.16
N ALA A 216 -11.71 -7.55 -15.87
CA ALA A 216 -11.88 -8.74 -16.71
C ALA A 216 -13.15 -9.50 -16.28
N PRO A 217 -13.75 -10.33 -17.15
CA PRO A 217 -14.90 -11.16 -16.78
C PRO A 217 -14.68 -11.96 -15.49
N GLY A 218 -15.66 -11.94 -14.59
CA GLY A 218 -15.60 -12.64 -13.30
C GLY A 218 -14.67 -12.02 -12.25
N ARG A 219 -14.08 -10.84 -12.50
CA ARG A 219 -13.30 -10.11 -11.50
C ARG A 219 -14.16 -9.09 -10.75
N PRO A 220 -13.81 -8.76 -9.48
CA PRO A 220 -14.52 -7.72 -8.73
C PRO A 220 -14.57 -6.38 -9.47
N THR A 221 -15.76 -5.79 -9.44
CA THR A 221 -16.05 -4.46 -9.97
C THR A 221 -15.40 -3.36 -9.12
N ILE A 222 -15.46 -2.11 -9.59
CA ILE A 222 -15.12 -0.94 -8.77
C ILE A 222 -16.02 -0.90 -7.53
N HIS A 223 -17.31 -1.18 -7.66
CA HIS A 223 -18.25 -1.22 -6.53
C HIS A 223 -17.82 -2.25 -5.47
N ASP A 224 -17.57 -3.49 -5.89
CA ASP A 224 -17.11 -4.58 -5.01
C ASP A 224 -15.87 -4.17 -4.21
N LEU A 225 -14.92 -3.53 -4.89
CA LEU A 225 -13.65 -3.15 -4.29
C LEU A 225 -13.80 -2.02 -3.27
N ILE A 226 -14.64 -1.02 -3.55
CA ILE A 226 -14.88 0.08 -2.60
C ILE A 226 -15.57 -0.46 -1.34
N LEU A 227 -16.61 -1.28 -1.51
CA LEU A 227 -17.29 -1.96 -0.40
C LEU A 227 -16.29 -2.79 0.42
N HIS A 228 -15.45 -3.58 -0.25
CA HIS A 228 -14.45 -4.41 0.40
C HIS A 228 -13.52 -3.60 1.30
N ILE A 229 -13.02 -2.46 0.84
CA ILE A 229 -12.05 -1.65 1.57
C ILE A 229 -12.64 -1.17 2.90
N PHE A 230 -13.76 -0.44 2.88
CA PHE A 230 -14.28 0.15 4.12
C PHE A 230 -14.95 -0.87 5.04
N ILE A 231 -15.49 -1.99 4.50
CA ILE A 231 -16.02 -3.09 5.32
C ILE A 231 -14.88 -3.76 6.08
N TRP A 232 -13.72 -3.96 5.45
CA TRP A 232 -12.55 -4.53 6.11
C TRP A 232 -11.93 -3.58 7.13
N GLU A 233 -11.88 -2.27 6.85
CA GLU A 233 -11.45 -1.29 7.86
C GLU A 233 -12.37 -1.32 9.09
N ASP A 234 -13.71 -1.28 8.89
CA ASP A 234 -14.67 -1.36 10.00
C ASP A 234 -14.52 -2.67 10.79
N PHE A 235 -14.34 -3.80 10.09
CA PHE A 235 -14.13 -5.10 10.73
C PHE A 235 -12.85 -5.14 11.55
N LEU A 236 -11.71 -4.76 10.97
CA LEU A 236 -10.42 -4.85 11.62
C LEU A 236 -10.30 -3.89 12.79
N ILE A 237 -10.83 -2.68 12.68
CA ILE A 237 -10.69 -1.66 13.71
C ILE A 237 -11.82 -1.78 14.72
N ARG A 238 -13.06 -1.59 14.28
CA ARG A 238 -14.18 -1.42 15.20
C ARG A 238 -14.69 -2.75 15.76
N GLN A 239 -14.73 -3.80 14.95
CA GLN A 239 -15.22 -5.11 15.38
C GLN A 239 -14.14 -5.94 16.09
N ASN A 240 -12.94 -6.05 15.51
CA ASN A 240 -11.86 -6.85 16.10
C ASN A 240 -11.19 -6.13 17.27
N LEU A 241 -10.70 -4.90 17.09
CA LEU A 241 -10.01 -4.19 18.18
C LEU A 241 -10.99 -3.53 19.17
N GLY A 242 -12.09 -2.97 18.67
CA GLY A 242 -13.10 -2.28 19.47
C GLY A 242 -14.17 -3.20 20.09
N HIS A 243 -14.23 -4.48 19.70
CA HIS A 243 -15.28 -5.43 20.11
C HIS A 243 -16.72 -4.92 19.91
N GLN A 244 -16.95 -4.06 18.93
CA GLN A 244 -18.27 -3.50 18.65
C GLN A 244 -18.99 -4.28 17.55
N MET A 245 -20.29 -4.55 17.72
CA MET A 245 -21.12 -5.17 16.67
C MET A 245 -21.67 -4.13 15.68
N GLY A 246 -22.18 -4.59 14.52
CA GLY A 246 -22.78 -3.73 13.48
C GLY A 246 -21.75 -3.19 12.49
N THR A 247 -22.03 -2.05 11.84
CA THR A 247 -21.05 -1.22 11.10
C THR A 247 -21.15 0.23 11.53
N ALA A 248 -20.07 1.02 11.37
CA ALA A 248 -20.08 2.44 11.75
C ALA A 248 -21.19 3.25 11.04
N SER A 249 -21.53 2.90 9.80
CA SER A 249 -22.65 3.54 9.07
C SER A 249 -24.03 3.14 9.63
N GLY A 250 -24.12 2.08 10.42
CA GLY A 250 -25.37 1.47 10.87
C GLY A 250 -26.16 0.76 9.77
N LYS A 251 -25.74 0.88 8.50
CA LYS A 251 -26.48 0.40 7.32
C LYS A 251 -26.20 -1.07 7.00
N ILE A 252 -25.11 -1.64 7.51
CA ILE A 252 -24.76 -3.06 7.36
C ILE A 252 -24.90 -3.74 8.73
N GLN A 253 -25.73 -4.79 8.82
CA GLN A 253 -25.95 -5.60 10.02
C GLN A 253 -25.40 -7.02 9.88
N GLY A 254 -24.36 -7.38 10.64
CA GLY A 254 -23.77 -8.73 10.64
C GLY A 254 -22.28 -8.78 10.29
N TRP A 255 -21.75 -9.98 10.12
CA TRP A 255 -20.32 -10.27 9.88
C TRP A 255 -20.04 -10.50 8.38
N PHE A 256 -19.84 -9.43 7.62
CA PHE A 256 -19.63 -9.51 6.15
C PHE A 256 -18.17 -9.67 5.73
N TRP A 257 -17.24 -9.78 6.67
CA TRP A 257 -15.81 -9.98 6.38
C TRP A 257 -15.53 -11.33 5.71
N LYS A 258 -16.44 -12.32 5.85
CA LYS A 258 -16.35 -13.63 5.17
C LYS A 258 -16.89 -13.63 3.74
N SER A 259 -17.49 -12.53 3.29
CA SER A 259 -18.02 -12.46 1.94
C SER A 259 -16.88 -12.40 0.93
N GLU A 260 -16.98 -13.23 -0.10
CA GLU A 260 -16.08 -13.16 -1.26
C GLU A 260 -16.22 -11.80 -1.94
N VAL A 261 -15.09 -11.18 -2.29
CA VAL A 261 -15.06 -9.83 -2.87
C VAL A 261 -16.00 -9.68 -4.08
N PRO A 262 -16.06 -10.63 -5.04
CA PRO A 262 -16.96 -10.53 -6.19
C PRO A 262 -18.46 -10.56 -5.86
N GLU A 263 -18.86 -10.87 -4.62
CA GLU A 263 -20.27 -10.98 -4.23
C GLU A 263 -20.76 -9.75 -3.44
N LEU A 264 -19.86 -8.83 -3.09
CA LEU A 264 -20.19 -7.69 -2.23
C LEU A 264 -21.18 -6.72 -2.89
N ALA A 265 -21.01 -6.38 -4.16
CA ALA A 265 -21.93 -5.50 -4.88
C ALA A 265 -23.32 -6.15 -5.02
N LYS A 266 -23.41 -7.48 -5.06
CA LYS A 266 -24.69 -8.20 -5.09
C LYS A 266 -25.38 -8.22 -3.73
N ASN A 267 -24.63 -8.53 -2.67
CA ASN A 267 -25.21 -8.80 -1.35
C ASN A 267 -25.32 -7.55 -0.46
N VAL A 268 -24.40 -6.62 -0.61
CA VAL A 268 -24.27 -5.39 0.20
C VAL A 268 -24.48 -4.14 -0.66
N GLY A 269 -24.11 -4.19 -1.94
CA GLY A 269 -24.23 -3.06 -2.87
C GLY A 269 -25.63 -2.43 -3.00
N PRO A 270 -26.77 -3.15 -2.88
CA PRO A 270 -28.08 -2.51 -2.87
C PRO A 270 -28.28 -1.49 -1.74
N THR A 271 -27.51 -1.60 -0.65
CA THR A 271 -27.50 -0.64 0.47
C THR A 271 -26.69 0.63 0.14
N PHE A 272 -25.77 0.54 -0.82
CA PHE A 272 -24.89 1.63 -1.24
C PHE A 272 -24.87 1.78 -2.78
N PRO A 273 -26.02 2.07 -3.41
CA PRO A 273 -26.15 1.98 -4.86
C PRO A 273 -25.41 3.07 -5.65
N THR A 274 -24.95 4.14 -4.98
CA THR A 274 -24.33 5.30 -5.62
C THR A 274 -22.99 5.66 -4.99
N VAL A 275 -22.15 6.39 -5.74
CA VAL A 275 -20.90 6.99 -5.25
C VAL A 275 -21.16 7.82 -4.00
N GLY A 276 -22.25 8.60 -3.97
CA GLY A 276 -22.63 9.38 -2.79
C GLY A 276 -22.88 8.53 -1.55
N SER A 277 -23.60 7.42 -1.68
CA SER A 277 -23.85 6.51 -0.56
C SER A 277 -22.60 5.76 -0.08
N LEU A 278 -21.67 5.45 -0.99
CA LEU A 278 -20.36 4.86 -0.66
C LEU A 278 -19.49 5.85 0.10
N LEU A 279 -19.44 7.12 -0.33
CA LEU A 279 -18.71 8.18 0.35
C LEU A 279 -19.23 8.43 1.77
N GLU A 280 -20.55 8.48 1.95
CA GLU A 280 -21.17 8.64 3.27
C GLU A 280 -20.78 7.50 4.22
N ALA A 281 -20.86 6.25 3.76
CA ALA A 281 -20.51 5.08 4.55
C ALA A 281 -19.02 5.06 4.93
N MET A 282 -18.16 5.34 3.96
CA MET A 282 -16.72 5.41 4.13
C MET A 282 -16.32 6.55 5.06
N ASP A 283 -16.95 7.72 4.97
CA ASP A 283 -16.70 8.85 5.89
C ASP A 283 -17.06 8.47 7.34
N ALA A 284 -18.16 7.73 7.56
CA ALA A 284 -18.52 7.21 8.87
C ALA A 284 -17.49 6.21 9.42
N VAL A 285 -17.03 5.26 8.58
CA VAL A 285 -15.97 4.29 8.96
C VAL A 285 -14.67 5.02 9.29
N HIS A 286 -14.20 5.92 8.43
CA HIS A 286 -12.98 6.68 8.65
C HIS A 286 -13.04 7.54 9.93
N ALA A 287 -14.19 8.15 10.23
CA ALA A 287 -14.40 8.91 11.45
C ALA A 287 -14.32 8.00 12.69
N SER A 288 -14.94 6.82 12.65
CA SER A 288 -14.87 5.82 13.72
C SER A 288 -13.45 5.29 13.92
N THR A 289 -12.74 4.98 12.84
CA THR A 289 -11.33 4.54 12.89
C THR A 289 -10.46 5.59 13.54
N ARG A 290 -10.62 6.86 13.14
CA ARG A 290 -9.87 7.98 13.72
C ARG A 290 -10.12 8.11 15.22
N ALA A 291 -11.39 8.10 15.63
CA ALA A 291 -11.77 8.18 17.04
C ALA A 291 -11.20 7.01 17.86
N PHE A 292 -11.20 5.79 17.30
CA PHE A 292 -10.58 4.63 17.94
C PHE A 292 -9.08 4.82 18.12
N ILE A 293 -8.36 5.18 17.05
CA ILE A 293 -6.91 5.34 17.09
C ILE A 293 -6.53 6.47 18.05
N GLU A 294 -7.19 7.64 17.99
CA GLU A 294 -6.92 8.79 18.87
C GLU A 294 -7.17 8.49 20.36
N GLY A 295 -8.10 7.58 20.66
CA GLY A 295 -8.39 7.13 22.02
C GLY A 295 -7.49 6.00 22.54
N PHE A 296 -6.62 5.43 21.70
CA PHE A 296 -5.85 4.24 22.06
C PHE A 296 -4.49 4.59 22.68
N PRO A 297 -4.18 4.17 23.91
CA PRO A 297 -2.90 4.49 24.54
C PRO A 297 -1.76 3.73 23.84
N PRO A 298 -0.61 4.38 23.52
CA PRO A 298 0.51 3.71 22.86
C PRO A 298 1.04 2.48 23.59
N SER A 299 0.93 2.43 24.92
CA SER A 299 1.29 1.27 25.74
C SER A 299 0.54 -0.01 25.37
N ASP A 300 -0.65 0.12 24.78
CA ASP A 300 -1.51 -1.00 24.46
C ASP A 300 -1.26 -1.53 23.04
N LEU A 301 -0.40 -0.90 22.23
CA LEU A 301 -0.09 -1.35 20.87
C LEU A 301 0.52 -2.76 20.85
N GLY A 302 1.25 -3.12 21.90
CA GLY A 302 1.81 -4.47 22.09
C GLY A 302 0.81 -5.50 22.63
N ARG A 303 -0.40 -5.10 23.04
CA ARG A 303 -1.41 -6.00 23.59
C ARG A 303 -1.90 -6.96 22.51
N THR A 304 -1.96 -8.24 22.84
CA THR A 304 -2.59 -9.28 22.02
C THR A 304 -4.07 -9.39 22.35
N LEU A 305 -4.91 -9.41 21.33
CA LEU A 305 -6.36 -9.61 21.40
C LEU A 305 -6.74 -10.88 20.65
N GLU A 306 -7.78 -11.57 21.11
CA GLU A 306 -8.37 -12.67 20.35
C GLU A 306 -9.19 -12.11 19.19
N THR A 307 -8.90 -12.57 17.97
CA THR A 307 -9.65 -12.23 16.76
C THR A 307 -10.27 -13.49 16.15
N PRO A 308 -11.22 -13.39 15.21
CA PRO A 308 -11.75 -14.55 14.48
C PRO A 308 -10.69 -15.36 13.73
N SER A 309 -9.52 -14.77 13.46
CA SER A 309 -8.38 -15.41 12.79
C SER A 309 -7.32 -15.92 13.77
N GLY A 310 -7.53 -15.78 15.08
CA GLY A 310 -6.59 -16.14 16.15
C GLY A 310 -6.07 -14.91 16.92
N PRO A 311 -5.13 -15.13 17.86
CA PRO A 311 -4.55 -14.04 18.65
C PRO A 311 -3.72 -13.10 17.77
N GLU A 312 -3.95 -11.79 17.87
CA GLU A 312 -3.26 -10.74 17.11
C GLU A 312 -2.91 -9.53 17.97
N THR A 313 -1.75 -8.91 17.75
CA THR A 313 -1.40 -7.66 18.44
C THR A 313 -2.16 -6.48 17.86
N VAL A 314 -2.55 -5.51 18.69
CA VAL A 314 -3.22 -4.28 18.23
C VAL A 314 -2.41 -3.60 17.13
N HIS A 315 -1.10 -3.46 17.33
CA HIS A 315 -0.20 -2.88 16.34
C HIS A 315 -0.28 -3.60 14.99
N HIS A 316 -0.24 -4.93 14.97
CA HIS A 316 -0.33 -5.70 13.74
C HIS A 316 -1.68 -5.50 13.06
N THR A 317 -2.79 -5.50 13.80
CA THR A 317 -4.11 -5.28 13.19
C THR A 317 -4.24 -3.88 12.60
N LEU A 318 -3.72 -2.83 13.26
CA LEU A 318 -3.66 -1.48 12.72
C LEU A 318 -2.80 -1.43 11.46
N TRP A 319 -1.61 -2.03 11.49
CA TRP A 319 -0.75 -2.14 10.33
C TRP A 319 -1.45 -2.80 9.14
N TYR A 320 -2.04 -3.97 9.40
CA TYR A 320 -2.70 -4.80 8.42
C TYR A 320 -3.88 -4.05 7.78
N ALA A 321 -4.69 -3.37 8.59
CA ALA A 321 -5.79 -2.56 8.09
C ALA A 321 -5.31 -1.46 7.14
N ARG A 322 -4.21 -0.77 7.46
CA ARG A 322 -3.61 0.26 6.59
C ARG A 322 -3.12 -0.34 5.28
N GLU A 323 -2.34 -1.43 5.35
CA GLU A 323 -1.77 -2.09 4.17
C GLU A 323 -2.86 -2.63 3.24
N HIS A 324 -3.92 -3.21 3.81
CA HIS A 324 -5.10 -3.65 3.08
C HIS A 324 -5.75 -2.50 2.30
N THR A 325 -5.97 -1.36 2.96
CA THR A 325 -6.51 -0.15 2.32
C THR A 325 -5.61 0.34 1.19
N ILE A 326 -4.28 0.43 1.38
CA ILE A 326 -3.34 0.86 0.34
C ILE A 326 -3.34 -0.10 -0.85
N HIS A 327 -3.32 -1.40 -0.58
CA HIS A 327 -3.33 -2.44 -1.60
C HIS A 327 -4.56 -2.29 -2.50
N HIS A 328 -5.75 -2.27 -1.90
CA HIS A 328 -6.99 -2.20 -2.67
C HIS A 328 -7.25 -0.81 -3.25
N ARG A 329 -6.77 0.27 -2.62
CA ARG A 329 -6.72 1.62 -3.23
C ARG A 329 -5.89 1.63 -4.50
N ALA A 330 -4.73 0.98 -4.51
CA ALA A 330 -3.90 0.88 -5.69
C ALA A 330 -4.56 0.05 -6.81
N GLN A 331 -5.27 -1.01 -6.44
CA GLN A 331 -6.11 -1.76 -7.37
C GLN A 331 -7.29 -0.93 -7.93
N LEU A 332 -7.86 -0.04 -7.11
CA LEU A 332 -8.89 0.92 -7.53
C LEU A 332 -8.30 1.92 -8.53
N PHE A 333 -7.15 2.53 -8.22
CA PHE A 333 -6.48 3.49 -9.10
C PHE A 333 -6.14 2.86 -10.45
N PHE A 334 -5.74 1.60 -10.44
CA PHE A 334 -5.49 0.86 -11.66
C PHE A 334 -6.78 0.63 -12.47
N ARG A 335 -7.88 0.23 -11.82
CA ARG A 335 -9.20 0.12 -12.48
C ARG A 335 -9.71 1.46 -13.00
N MET A 336 -9.49 2.56 -12.29
CA MET A 336 -9.81 3.92 -12.76
C MET A 336 -9.13 4.21 -14.09
N ARG A 337 -7.82 3.93 -14.18
CA ARG A 337 -7.07 4.11 -15.44
C ARG A 337 -7.61 3.21 -16.54
N LEU A 338 -7.96 1.95 -16.24
CA LEU A 338 -8.63 1.06 -17.18
C LEU A 338 -10.04 1.55 -17.56
N ALA A 339 -10.72 2.34 -16.74
CA ALA A 339 -11.98 2.97 -17.08
C ALA A 339 -11.81 4.32 -17.81
N GLY A 340 -10.57 4.72 -18.12
CA GLY A 340 -10.29 6.04 -18.73
C GLY A 340 -10.41 7.22 -17.75
N ARG A 341 -10.36 6.95 -16.44
CA ARG A 341 -10.38 7.96 -15.38
C ARG A 341 -8.98 8.23 -14.85
N VAL A 342 -8.75 9.46 -14.40
CA VAL A 342 -7.49 9.89 -13.79
C VAL A 342 -7.62 9.76 -12.26
N PRO A 343 -6.89 8.83 -11.61
CA PRO A 343 -6.88 8.76 -10.16
C PRO A 343 -6.12 9.95 -9.54
N PRO A 344 -6.27 10.19 -8.23
CA PRO A 344 -5.44 11.14 -7.51
C PRO A 344 -3.94 10.81 -7.60
N GLU A 345 -3.12 11.82 -7.35
CA GLU A 345 -1.69 11.62 -7.13
C GLU A 345 -1.43 10.94 -5.77
N ILE A 346 -0.32 10.21 -5.68
CA ILE A 346 0.06 9.38 -4.52
C ILE A 346 1.07 10.11 -3.67
#